data_AF-A0A2K8V959-F1
#
_entry.id   AF-A0A2K8V959-F1
#
_cell.length_a   1.000
_cell.length_b   1.000
_cell.length_c   1.000
_cell.angle_alpha   90.00
_cell.angle_beta   90.00
_cell.angle_gamma   90.00
#
_symmetry.space_group_name_H-M   'P 1'
#
loop_
_entity.id
_entity.type
_entity.pdbx_description
1 polymer ?
#
loop_
_entity_poly.entity_id
_entity_poly.type
_entity_poly.pdbx_seq_one_letter_code
_entity_poly.pdbx_strand_id
1 'polypeptide(L)' 'MVRVITVLIILVLSYFFSELDAQSNNISPCSLTTYKQFNSWKGSWNAYDFENKLIRQNNIKEMPDTCIIREN' A
#
# COMPACT_ATOMS: atom_id res chain seq x y z
N MET A 1 -6.73 53.12 2.62
CA MET A 1 -6.87 52.25 3.82
C MET A 1 -7.91 51.14 3.62
N VAL A 2 -9.17 51.45 3.27
CA VAL A 2 -10.23 50.44 3.05
C VAL A 2 -9.87 49.35 2.01
N ARG A 3 -9.21 49.72 0.91
CA ARG A 3 -8.75 48.76 -0.11
C ARG A 3 -7.70 47.76 0.39
N VAL A 4 -6.87 48.17 1.35
CA VAL A 4 -5.84 47.28 1.94
C VAL A 4 -6.48 46.33 2.94
N ILE A 5 -7.41 46.85 3.75
CA ILE A 5 -8.14 46.07 4.76
C ILE A 5 -8.99 44.99 4.08
N THR A 6 -9.67 45.31 2.98
CA THR A 6 -10.49 44.35 2.22
C THR A 6 -9.66 43.23 1.60
N VAL A 7 -8.50 43.54 1.03
CA VAL A 7 -7.57 42.52 0.49
C VAL A 7 -7.06 41.59 1.60
N LEU A 8 -6.70 42.14 2.76
CA LEU A 8 -6.26 41.34 3.91
C LEU A 8 -7.35 40.38 4.40
N ILE A 9 -8.60 40.85 4.49
CA ILE A 9 -9.72 40.01 4.91
C ILE A 9 -9.94 38.85 3.94
N ILE A 10 -9.91 39.12 2.63
CA ILE A 10 -10.09 38.08 1.60
C ILE A 10 -8.97 37.03 1.69
N LEU A 11 -7.73 37.48 1.90
CA LEU A 11 -6.57 36.59 1.96
C LEU A 11 -6.64 35.69 3.22
N VAL A 12 -7.01 36.25 4.36
CA VAL A 12 -7.22 35.50 5.61
C VAL A 12 -8.34 34.47 5.45
N LEU A 13 -9.47 34.85 4.85
CA LEU A 13 -10.57 33.93 4.59
C LEU A 13 -10.13 32.80 3.66
N SER A 14 -9.40 33.09 2.58
CA SER A 14 -8.93 32.06 1.65
C SER A 14 -7.99 31.03 2.28
N TYR A 15 -7.24 31.42 3.31
CA TYR A 15 -6.34 30.51 4.04
C TYR A 15 -7.09 29.55 4.99
N PHE A 16 -8.19 30.00 5.60
CA PHE A 16 -8.96 29.15 6.52
C PHE A 16 -9.89 28.15 5.81
N PHE A 17 -10.28 28.44 4.56
CA PHE A 17 -11.19 27.59 3.78
C PHE A 17 -10.48 26.78 2.68
N SER A 18 -9.15 26.81 2.61
CA SER A 18 -8.40 25.95 1.71
C SER A 18 -8.23 24.57 2.32
N GLU A 19 -9.12 23.64 1.97
CA GLU A 19 -8.87 22.20 2.16
C GLU A 19 -8.03 21.68 0.99
N LEU A 20 -6.87 21.10 1.31
CA LEU A 20 -6.02 20.41 0.34
C LEU A 20 -6.28 18.90 0.45
N ASP A 21 -7.17 18.37 -0.39
CA ASP A 21 -7.34 16.93 -0.56
C ASP A 21 -6.18 16.35 -1.37
N ALA A 22 -5.03 16.17 -0.71
CA ALA A 22 -3.92 15.42 -1.26
C ALA A 22 -4.03 13.95 -0.82
N GLN A 23 -4.45 13.08 -1.74
CA GLN A 23 -4.34 11.62 -1.65
C GLN A 23 -4.76 11.03 -0.27
N SER A 24 -5.98 11.32 0.21
CA SER A 24 -6.45 10.81 1.51
C SER A 24 -6.63 9.28 1.53
N ASN A 25 -6.72 8.67 0.35
CA ASN A 25 -6.87 7.23 0.20
C ASN A 25 -5.50 6.56 0.02
N ASN A 26 -4.77 6.36 1.12
CA ASN A 26 -3.65 5.41 1.21
C ASN A 26 -4.15 3.96 1.08
N ILE A 27 -4.87 3.66 0.00
CA ILE A 27 -5.22 2.29 -0.36
C ILE A 27 -3.94 1.68 -0.89
N SER A 28 -3.30 0.83 -0.07
CA SER A 28 -2.16 0.04 -0.53
C SER A 28 -2.56 -0.69 -1.82
N PRO A 29 -1.74 -0.65 -2.88
CA PRO A 29 -2.10 -1.19 -4.19
C PRO A 29 -2.56 -2.66 -4.13
N CYS A 30 -2.07 -3.42 -3.13
CA CYS A 30 -2.37 -4.83 -2.94
C CYS A 30 -3.45 -5.12 -1.87
N SER A 31 -4.17 -4.10 -1.37
CA SER A 31 -5.15 -4.28 -0.30
C SER A 31 -6.49 -4.87 -0.74
N LEU A 32 -6.76 -4.90 -2.06
CA LEU A 32 -7.97 -5.50 -2.61
C LEU A 32 -8.05 -7.00 -2.28
N THR A 33 -9.27 -7.50 -2.06
CA THR A 33 -9.54 -8.90 -1.71
C THR A 33 -9.07 -9.87 -2.80
N THR A 34 -9.12 -9.46 -4.07
CA THR A 34 -8.65 -10.22 -5.23
C THR A 34 -7.15 -10.56 -5.15
N TYR A 35 -6.31 -9.66 -4.62
CA TYR A 35 -4.87 -9.92 -4.46
C TYR A 35 -4.55 -10.84 -3.29
N LYS A 36 -5.49 -11.03 -2.36
CA LYS A 36 -5.30 -11.88 -1.17
C LYS A 36 -5.58 -13.36 -1.43
N GLN A 37 -6.10 -13.72 -2.61
CA GLN A 37 -6.47 -15.11 -2.96
C GLN A 37 -5.29 -16.10 -2.87
N PHE A 38 -4.05 -15.63 -3.03
CA PHE A 38 -2.84 -16.46 -2.97
C PHE A 38 -2.08 -16.35 -1.66
N ASN A 39 -2.63 -15.68 -0.64
CA ASN A 39 -1.96 -15.50 0.65
C ASN A 39 -1.62 -16.84 1.33
N SER A 40 -2.39 -17.89 1.07
CA SER A 40 -2.14 -19.24 1.60
C SER A 40 -0.80 -19.82 1.17
N TRP A 41 -0.23 -19.32 0.07
CA TRP A 41 1.07 -19.75 -0.43
C TRP A 41 2.23 -19.02 0.26
N LYS A 42 1.99 -17.90 0.97
CA LYS A 42 3.05 -17.12 1.62
C LYS A 42 3.62 -17.88 2.82
N GLY A 43 4.94 -17.96 2.89
CA GLY A 43 5.63 -18.63 3.99
C GLY A 43 6.77 -19.54 3.52
N SER A 44 7.30 -20.30 4.48
CA SER A 44 8.37 -21.27 4.25
C SER A 44 7.79 -22.66 4.03
N TRP A 45 8.20 -23.28 2.93
CA TRP A 45 7.75 -24.59 2.49
C TRP A 45 8.92 -25.55 2.42
N ASN A 46 8.75 -26.74 2.97
CA ASN A 46 9.71 -27.83 2.83
C ASN A 46 9.16 -28.83 1.80
N ALA A 47 9.94 -29.11 0.75
CA ALA A 47 9.64 -30.15 -0.22
C ALA A 47 10.39 -31.42 0.16
N TYR A 48 9.68 -32.54 0.25
CA TYR A 48 10.22 -33.85 0.60
C TYR A 48 10.08 -34.82 -0.57
N ASP A 49 10.97 -35.81 -0.67
CA ASP A 49 10.83 -36.91 -1.62
C ASP A 49 9.91 -38.02 -1.10
N PHE A 50 9.74 -39.08 -1.90
CA PHE A 50 8.93 -40.24 -1.54
C PHE A 50 9.48 -41.03 -0.33
N GLU A 51 10.74 -40.80 0.05
CA GLU A 51 11.39 -41.39 1.22
C GLU A 51 11.35 -40.43 2.43
N ASN A 52 10.57 -39.35 2.34
CA ASN A 52 10.41 -38.31 3.35
C ASN A 52 11.72 -37.55 3.68
N LYS A 53 12.68 -37.54 2.76
CA LYS A 53 13.91 -36.74 2.88
C LYS A 53 13.68 -35.34 2.33
N LEU A 54 14.15 -34.34 3.07
CA LEU A 54 14.06 -32.93 2.67
C LEU A 54 14.91 -32.68 1.41
N ILE A 55 14.26 -32.26 0.32
CA ILE A 55 14.90 -31.93 -0.96
C ILE A 55 15.16 -30.42 -1.07
N ARG A 56 14.21 -29.60 -0.61
CA ARG A 56 14.26 -28.15 -0.81
C ARG A 56 13.50 -27.40 0.27
N GLN A 57 13.99 -26.20 0.60
CA GLN A 57 13.24 -25.21 1.35
C GLN A 57 13.00 -24.00 0.47
N ASN A 58 11.74 -23.60 0.36
CA ASN A 58 11.29 -22.48 -0.46
C ASN A 58 10.69 -21.41 0.42
N ASN A 59 10.98 -20.14 0.13
CA ASN A 59 10.37 -19.03 0.85
C ASN A 59 9.56 -18.16 -0.12
N ILE A 60 8.22 -18.23 0.01
CA ILE A 60 7.31 -17.46 -0.83
C ILE A 60 6.99 -16.14 -0.13
N LYS A 61 7.37 -15.03 -0.76
CA LYS A 61 7.16 -13.66 -0.27
C LYS A 61 6.36 -12.82 -1.26
N GLU A 62 5.63 -11.85 -0.73
CA GLU A 62 4.87 -10.87 -1.50
C GLU A 62 5.77 -9.69 -1.91
N MET A 63 5.60 -9.22 -3.14
CA MET A 63 6.20 -7.99 -3.65
C MET A 63 5.20 -6.84 -3.44
N PRO A 64 5.49 -5.89 -2.53
CA PRO A 64 4.55 -4.80 -2.22
C PRO A 64 4.21 -3.91 -3.41
N ASP A 65 5.14 -3.78 -4.36
CA ASP A 65 5.04 -2.83 -5.47
C ASP A 65 4.26 -3.40 -6.67
N THR A 66 4.15 -4.73 -6.78
CA THR A 66 3.57 -5.41 -7.95
C THR A 66 2.42 -6.35 -7.60
N CYS A 67 2.15 -6.59 -6.32
CA CYS A 67 1.13 -7.53 -5.84
C CYS A 67 1.33 -8.96 -6.35
N ILE A 68 2.58 -9.32 -6.65
CA ILE A 68 3.00 -10.64 -7.12
C ILE A 68 3.63 -11.40 -5.95
N ILE A 69 3.41 -12.71 -5.88
CA ILE A 69 4.15 -13.62 -4.99
C ILE A 69 5.35 -14.22 -5.72
N ARG A 70 6.49 -14.33 -5.05
CA ARG A 70 7.72 -14.91 -5.60
C ARG A 70 8.29 -15.95 -4.65
N GLU A 71 8.70 -17.08 -5.20
CA GLU A 71 9.55 -18.09 -4.57
C GLU A 71 11.01 -17.63 -4.61
N ASN A 72 11.67 -17.66 -3.45
CA ASN A 72 13.10 -17.35 -3.29
C ASN A 72 13.84 -18.50 -2.64
#